data_AF-X4ZHI7-F1
#
_entry.id   AF-X4ZHI7-F1
#
_cell.length_a   1.000
_cell.length_b   1.000
_cell.length_c   1.000
_cell.angle_alpha   90.00
_cell.angle_beta   90.00
_cell.angle_gamma   90.00
#
_symmetry.space_group_name_H-M   'P 1'
#
loop_
_entity.id
_entity.type
_entity.pdbx_description
1 polymer ?
#
loop_
_entity_poly.entity_id
_entity_poly.type
_entity_poly.pdbx_seq_one_letter_code
_entity_poly.pdbx_strand_id
1 'polypeptide(L)'
;MAQLPMYAAAPNSPATELAAAITDVATTITVLDASKLPDAPNLATIGVDETAETVLYTGKSGNDLTGCTRGFSGTVAKAWAMGAQVARYFTSYDADAMRGNIEEHSAQLAETATRFKTKQAVFSSSKIQRPLCTIIDDDGHLFTLTNLKPLLDTYGFPGCAAIVTDYAATSSNHMNFSQIIGLQAAGWEIMSHSKTHPHLPDLSEAQIISEISQSKAELISNGLDVKGIVYPYGSNNGLVRTLSKEYYEYGFAQYGINYPPLHSMRITRITLGEDENLTLANFKGYVDTAIANNGWFVLCLHSYSVSETQWDNLIGLIDYLDEKRAEIDVVTANEAMSAFGNVVEAWNEETDDYFAVGANGEAYSNAIYKNFQTKYNTGLTASSPISSFDHDKVTVTTFLNADNSGFPKQSAGILYTYRDVRYDDFSYQKWYPLGQNSVYVRFWNNVSNAWQNWKEYGAGVFTTIDTINARTASDLASAYPAGAITHTVISGVGQGFPTSSGRLVTDRIDSADNGFQYQYWYPAGSTDIQFRVTNFSGAWTSWETIATKRSATQNIASTIIPAHSSVDKVVTANGTTINSLIQAHPVGGLEAGLVFSAYYYSDGNVVIRLANITTASITTAARDWQIVNG
;
A
#
# COMPACT_ATOMS: atom_id res chain seq x y z
N MET A 1 12.25 2.74 -22.86
CA MET A 1 13.57 2.77 -23.51
C MET A 1 14.51 3.62 -22.66
N ALA A 2 15.82 3.53 -22.87
CA ALA A 2 16.73 4.51 -22.26
C ALA A 2 16.66 5.79 -23.11
N GLN A 3 16.56 6.96 -22.46
CA GLN A 3 16.53 8.24 -23.16
C GLN A 3 17.77 8.40 -24.04
N LEU A 4 17.58 8.94 -25.25
CA LEU A 4 18.68 9.28 -26.13
C LEU A 4 19.52 10.41 -25.51
N PRO A 5 20.85 10.30 -25.49
CA PRO A 5 21.73 11.34 -24.97
C PRO A 5 21.48 12.69 -25.65
N MET A 6 21.27 13.76 -24.87
CA MET A 6 21.20 15.13 -25.39
C MET A 6 22.48 15.89 -25.02
N TYR A 7 23.21 16.33 -26.02
CA TYR A 7 24.50 17.00 -25.83
C TYR A 7 24.34 18.50 -25.65
N ALA A 8 25.10 19.09 -24.72
CA ALA A 8 25.03 20.52 -24.43
C ALA A 8 25.29 21.38 -25.68
N ALA A 9 24.49 22.42 -25.89
CA ALA A 9 24.69 23.42 -26.93
C ALA A 9 25.69 24.50 -26.50
N ALA A 10 26.28 25.20 -27.46
CA ALA A 10 27.15 26.36 -27.21
C ALA A 10 26.41 27.66 -27.61
N PRO A 11 26.31 28.66 -26.71
CA PRO A 11 25.70 29.95 -27.05
C PRO A 11 26.38 30.60 -28.26
N ASN A 12 25.60 30.97 -29.29
CA ASN A 12 26.05 31.54 -30.56
C ASN A 12 26.93 30.61 -31.43
N SER A 13 27.08 29.33 -31.07
CA SER A 13 27.88 28.34 -31.79
C SER A 13 29.24 28.88 -32.27
N PRO A 14 30.10 29.36 -31.34
CA PRO A 14 31.34 30.00 -31.72
C PRO A 14 32.22 28.99 -32.46
N ALA A 15 32.85 29.46 -33.53
CA ALA A 15 33.68 28.63 -34.36
C ALA A 15 35.15 28.68 -33.91
N THR A 16 35.82 27.55 -34.10
CA THR A 16 37.27 27.41 -34.13
C THR A 16 37.67 26.80 -35.47
N GLU A 17 38.93 26.43 -35.65
CA GLU A 17 39.44 25.84 -36.89
C GLU A 17 40.33 24.63 -36.59
N LEU A 18 40.45 23.73 -37.56
CA LEU A 18 41.41 22.64 -37.49
C LEU A 18 42.85 23.16 -37.46
N ALA A 19 43.61 22.76 -36.44
CA ALA A 19 45.02 23.13 -36.30
C ALA A 19 45.92 22.37 -37.28
N ALA A 20 45.45 21.26 -37.84
CA ALA A 20 46.14 20.45 -38.84
C ALA A 20 45.13 19.75 -39.75
N ALA A 21 45.58 19.32 -40.93
CA ALA A 21 44.75 18.49 -41.81
C ALA A 21 44.49 17.11 -41.16
N ILE A 22 43.28 16.58 -41.35
CA ILE A 22 42.86 15.27 -40.81
C ILE A 22 42.38 14.34 -41.93
N THR A 23 42.57 13.04 -41.76
CA THR A 23 42.00 11.98 -42.62
C THR A 23 40.58 11.64 -42.20
N ASP A 24 39.84 10.84 -42.96
CA ASP A 24 38.49 10.34 -42.65
C ASP A 24 38.43 9.38 -41.44
N VAL A 25 39.55 8.77 -41.07
CA VAL A 25 39.67 7.83 -39.95
C VAL A 25 40.27 8.43 -38.67
N ALA A 26 40.47 9.75 -38.62
CA ALA A 26 41.08 10.40 -37.45
C ALA A 26 40.22 10.24 -36.18
N THR A 27 40.82 9.69 -35.13
CA THR A 27 40.18 9.48 -33.80
C THR A 27 40.51 10.58 -32.78
N THR A 28 41.44 11.47 -33.13
CA THR A 28 41.79 12.66 -32.37
C THR A 28 41.84 13.85 -33.33
N ILE A 29 41.21 14.95 -32.96
CA ILE A 29 41.12 16.17 -33.77
C ILE A 29 41.63 17.35 -32.96
N THR A 30 42.74 17.93 -33.39
CA THR A 30 43.31 19.14 -32.77
C THR A 30 42.71 20.39 -33.40
N VAL A 31 42.10 21.25 -32.58
CA VAL A 31 41.56 22.55 -33.00
C VAL A 31 42.42 23.71 -32.47
N LEU A 32 42.29 24.90 -33.04
CA LEU A 32 43.05 26.07 -32.59
C LEU A 32 42.63 26.55 -31.19
N ASP A 33 41.35 26.40 -30.86
CA ASP A 33 40.77 26.82 -29.57
C ASP A 33 39.57 25.93 -29.22
N ALA A 34 39.80 24.90 -28.40
CA ALA A 34 38.75 24.00 -27.95
C ALA A 34 37.84 24.63 -26.87
N SER A 35 38.16 25.82 -26.34
CA SER A 35 37.27 26.52 -25.41
C SER A 35 35.97 26.99 -26.08
N LYS A 36 35.94 27.03 -27.43
CA LYS A 36 34.74 27.31 -28.22
C LYS A 36 33.77 26.14 -28.27
N LEU A 37 34.20 24.94 -27.91
CA LEU A 37 33.40 23.72 -27.92
C LEU A 37 33.05 23.31 -26.48
N PRO A 38 31.84 22.79 -26.21
CA PRO A 38 31.48 22.36 -24.86
C PRO A 38 32.34 21.19 -24.36
N ASP A 39 32.19 20.83 -23.10
CA ASP A 39 32.89 19.69 -22.53
C ASP A 39 32.35 18.36 -23.07
N ALA A 40 33.23 17.37 -23.11
CA ALA A 40 32.94 16.04 -23.60
C ALA A 40 32.12 15.23 -22.58
N PRO A 41 31.30 14.25 -23.02
CA PRO A 41 31.04 13.91 -24.41
C PRO A 41 30.15 14.96 -25.11
N ASN A 42 30.47 15.30 -26.36
CA ASN A 42 29.66 16.24 -27.15
C ASN A 42 29.85 16.07 -28.66
N LEU A 43 29.11 16.86 -29.43
CA LEU A 43 29.19 16.92 -30.88
C LEU A 43 30.01 18.12 -31.35
N ALA A 44 30.70 17.96 -32.47
CA ALA A 44 31.26 19.07 -33.24
C ALA A 44 30.92 18.84 -34.71
N THR A 45 30.69 19.92 -35.44
CA THR A 45 30.49 19.89 -36.89
C THR A 45 31.72 20.50 -37.55
N ILE A 46 32.29 19.80 -38.54
CA ILE A 46 33.41 20.27 -39.34
C ILE A 46 32.87 20.65 -40.72
N GLY A 47 33.18 21.88 -41.16
CA GLY A 47 32.66 22.46 -42.40
C GLY A 47 31.38 23.27 -42.21
N VAL A 48 31.09 24.11 -43.19
CA VAL A 48 29.92 25.02 -43.23
C VAL A 48 29.10 24.91 -44.51
N ASP A 49 29.49 24.00 -45.40
CA ASP A 49 28.80 23.74 -46.66
C ASP A 49 27.96 22.45 -46.57
N GLU A 50 27.35 22.07 -47.68
CA GLU A 50 26.56 20.83 -47.80
C GLU A 50 27.35 19.54 -47.56
N THR A 51 28.68 19.64 -47.45
CA THR A 51 29.59 18.51 -47.22
C THR A 51 30.10 18.44 -45.78
N ALA A 52 29.54 19.25 -44.88
CA ALA A 52 29.87 19.23 -43.47
C ALA A 52 29.60 17.86 -42.82
N GLU A 53 30.42 17.50 -41.84
CA GLU A 53 30.27 16.25 -41.08
C GLU A 53 30.07 16.53 -39.60
N THR A 54 29.30 15.67 -38.93
CA THR A 54 29.16 15.69 -37.47
C THR A 54 30.10 14.65 -36.87
N VAL A 55 30.76 15.02 -35.78
CA VAL A 55 31.71 14.19 -35.04
C VAL A 55 31.27 14.16 -33.58
N LEU A 56 31.14 12.96 -33.02
CA LEU A 56 31.00 12.77 -31.58
C LEU A 56 32.39 12.65 -30.97
N TYR A 57 32.74 13.48 -29.99
CA TYR A 57 33.96 13.34 -29.20
C TYR A 57 33.62 12.98 -27.76
N THR A 58 34.32 11.98 -27.21
CA THR A 58 34.09 11.50 -25.83
C THR A 58 35.08 12.07 -24.83
N GLY A 59 36.15 12.73 -25.30
CA GLY A 59 37.11 13.44 -24.46
C GLY A 59 37.55 14.77 -25.07
N LYS A 60 38.04 15.68 -24.21
CA LYS A 60 38.61 16.97 -24.58
C LYS A 60 39.80 17.26 -23.66
N SER A 61 40.99 17.36 -24.23
CA SER A 61 42.25 17.57 -23.48
C SER A 61 43.03 18.71 -24.10
N GLY A 62 43.03 19.87 -23.43
CA GLY A 62 43.56 21.09 -24.04
C GLY A 62 42.80 21.41 -25.33
N ASN A 63 43.52 21.44 -26.44
CA ASN A 63 42.97 21.69 -27.78
C ASN A 63 42.66 20.41 -28.59
N ASP A 64 42.86 19.23 -28.00
CA ASP A 64 42.59 17.95 -28.65
C ASP A 64 41.21 17.42 -28.25
N LEU A 65 40.35 17.21 -29.25
CA LEU A 65 39.15 16.39 -29.13
C LEU A 65 39.57 14.92 -29.29
N THR A 66 39.23 14.07 -28.33
CA THR A 66 39.64 12.66 -28.30
C THR A 66 38.44 11.71 -28.30
N GLY A 67 38.68 10.47 -28.73
CA GLY A 67 37.59 9.49 -28.87
C GLY A 67 36.59 9.91 -29.96
N CYS A 68 37.08 10.55 -31.02
CA CYS A 68 36.25 11.05 -32.09
C CYS A 68 35.64 9.90 -32.91
N THR A 69 34.32 9.84 -32.95
CA THR A 69 33.54 9.04 -33.90
C THR A 69 33.14 9.94 -35.06
N ARG A 70 33.71 9.68 -36.24
CA ARG A 70 33.52 10.45 -37.48
C ARG A 70 32.23 10.03 -38.19
N GLY A 71 31.66 10.91 -39.02
CA GLY A 71 30.44 10.60 -39.77
C GLY A 71 29.23 10.32 -38.88
N PHE A 72 29.19 10.92 -37.69
CA PHE A 72 28.13 10.68 -36.71
C PHE A 72 26.77 11.16 -37.25
N SER A 73 25.69 10.51 -36.80
CA SER A 73 24.32 10.80 -37.22
C SER A 73 24.07 10.74 -38.74
N GLY A 74 24.77 9.82 -39.44
CA GLY A 74 24.54 9.57 -40.86
C GLY A 74 25.24 10.55 -41.80
N THR A 75 26.13 11.39 -41.28
CA THR A 75 27.03 12.20 -42.10
C THR A 75 28.18 11.35 -42.67
N VAL A 76 28.86 11.83 -43.71
CA VAL A 76 29.96 11.08 -44.36
C VAL A 76 31.30 11.63 -43.88
N ALA A 77 32.10 10.79 -43.23
CA ALA A 77 33.45 11.15 -42.83
C ALA A 77 34.35 11.39 -44.06
N LYS A 78 35.16 12.45 -44.04
CA LYS A 78 36.13 12.73 -45.12
C LYS A 78 37.42 13.39 -44.61
N ALA A 79 38.37 13.58 -45.51
CA ALA A 79 39.55 14.40 -45.22
C ALA A 79 39.19 15.89 -45.15
N TRP A 80 39.75 16.60 -44.18
CA TRP A 80 39.60 18.04 -44.02
C TRP A 80 40.95 18.73 -43.99
N ALA A 81 41.06 19.86 -44.68
CA ALA A 81 42.28 20.66 -44.68
C ALA A 81 42.43 21.42 -43.35
N MET A 82 43.67 21.79 -43.02
CA MET A 82 43.96 22.76 -41.97
C MET A 82 43.16 24.05 -42.22
N GLY A 83 42.66 24.67 -41.14
CA GLY A 83 41.83 25.87 -41.22
C GLY A 83 40.34 25.59 -41.49
N ALA A 84 39.93 24.33 -41.69
CA ALA A 84 38.50 24.02 -41.81
C ALA A 84 37.76 24.40 -40.51
N GLN A 85 36.62 25.06 -40.67
CA GLN A 85 35.86 25.58 -39.55
C GLN A 85 35.21 24.45 -38.76
N VAL A 86 35.28 24.55 -37.43
CA VAL A 86 34.69 23.59 -36.48
C VAL A 86 33.83 24.34 -35.48
N ALA A 87 32.58 23.92 -35.30
CA ALA A 87 31.68 24.52 -34.32
C ALA A 87 30.66 23.51 -33.79
N ARG A 88 30.06 23.81 -32.63
CA ARG A 88 28.88 23.09 -32.13
C ARG A 88 27.62 23.68 -32.76
N TYR A 89 27.24 23.19 -33.94
CA TYR A 89 25.96 23.49 -34.57
C TYR A 89 24.86 22.57 -34.05
N PHE A 90 23.60 23.02 -34.13
CA PHE A 90 22.45 22.15 -33.90
C PHE A 90 22.33 21.15 -35.06
N THR A 91 22.26 19.86 -34.75
CA THR A 91 22.32 18.76 -35.74
C THR A 91 20.99 18.02 -35.85
N SER A 92 20.86 17.17 -36.87
CA SER A 92 19.74 16.21 -36.98
C SER A 92 19.63 15.32 -35.74
N TYR A 93 20.76 14.86 -35.20
CA TYR A 93 20.79 14.09 -33.96
C TYR A 93 20.12 14.82 -32.80
N ASP A 94 20.39 16.12 -32.61
CA ASP A 94 19.79 16.88 -31.52
C ASP A 94 18.26 16.95 -31.64
N ALA A 95 17.77 17.19 -32.87
CA ALA A 95 16.35 17.23 -33.15
C ALA A 95 15.68 15.86 -32.95
N ASP A 96 16.31 14.80 -33.42
CA ASP A 96 15.79 13.43 -33.35
C ASP A 96 15.83 12.88 -31.92
N ALA A 97 16.91 13.14 -31.17
CA ALA A 97 17.02 12.78 -29.76
C ALA A 97 15.97 13.50 -28.92
N MET A 98 15.78 14.81 -29.14
CA MET A 98 14.73 15.57 -28.45
C MET A 98 13.33 15.03 -28.78
N ARG A 99 13.04 14.78 -30.07
CA ARG A 99 11.74 14.25 -30.50
C ARG A 99 11.48 12.86 -29.90
N GLY A 100 12.45 11.95 -29.99
CA GLY A 100 12.34 10.61 -29.44
C GLY A 100 12.11 10.61 -27.92
N ASN A 101 12.84 11.45 -27.18
CA ASN A 101 12.65 11.59 -25.73
C ASN A 101 11.25 12.15 -25.38
N ILE A 102 10.74 13.12 -26.14
CA ILE A 102 9.38 13.67 -25.96
C ILE A 102 8.30 12.63 -26.27
N GLU A 103 8.46 11.88 -27.35
CA GLU A 103 7.53 10.80 -27.74
C GLU A 103 7.48 9.71 -26.67
N GLU A 104 8.65 9.32 -26.14
CA GLU A 104 8.76 8.38 -25.03
C GLU A 104 8.06 8.89 -23.75
N HIS A 105 8.33 10.14 -23.33
CA HIS A 105 7.66 10.73 -22.16
C HIS A 105 6.15 10.80 -22.37
N SER A 106 5.70 11.12 -23.58
CA SER A 106 4.28 11.17 -23.93
C SER A 106 3.62 9.79 -23.86
N ALA A 107 4.32 8.75 -24.31
CA ALA A 107 3.86 7.37 -24.19
C ALA A 107 3.77 6.92 -22.71
N GLN A 108 4.79 7.21 -21.90
CA GLN A 108 4.79 6.92 -20.46
C GLN A 108 3.66 7.67 -19.73
N LEU A 109 3.42 8.93 -20.08
CA LEU A 109 2.30 9.72 -19.54
C LEU A 109 0.94 9.15 -19.96
N ALA A 110 0.79 8.69 -21.20
CA ALA A 110 -0.44 8.06 -21.68
C ALA A 110 -0.70 6.71 -21.00
N GLU A 111 0.32 5.89 -20.81
CA GLU A 111 0.27 4.64 -20.05
C GLU A 111 -0.11 4.93 -18.59
N THR A 112 0.57 5.88 -17.96
CA THR A 112 0.29 6.32 -16.59
C THR A 112 -1.14 6.85 -16.45
N ALA A 113 -1.62 7.67 -17.38
CA ALA A 113 -2.98 8.19 -17.39
C ALA A 113 -4.02 7.07 -17.60
N THR A 114 -3.72 6.09 -18.44
CA THR A 114 -4.56 4.89 -18.62
C THR A 114 -4.62 4.09 -17.32
N ARG A 115 -3.47 3.91 -16.66
CA ARG A 115 -3.35 3.26 -15.35
C ARG A 115 -4.11 3.98 -14.24
N PHE A 116 -4.14 5.32 -14.26
CA PHE A 116 -4.97 6.10 -13.33
C PHE A 116 -6.47 5.98 -13.65
N LYS A 117 -6.85 5.89 -14.93
CA LYS A 117 -8.25 5.72 -15.35
C LYS A 117 -8.78 4.32 -15.05
N THR A 118 -7.98 3.26 -15.22
CA THR A 118 -8.36 1.90 -14.83
C THR A 118 -8.38 1.69 -13.33
N LYS A 119 -7.65 2.52 -12.57
CA LYS A 119 -7.71 2.60 -11.09
C LYS A 119 -8.86 3.46 -10.55
N GLN A 120 -9.72 4.05 -11.38
CA GLN A 120 -11.04 4.44 -10.87
C GLN A 120 -11.73 3.15 -10.45
N ALA A 121 -11.79 2.93 -9.14
CA ALA A 121 -12.50 1.82 -8.53
C ALA A 121 -13.95 1.85 -9.00
N VAL A 122 -14.23 1.12 -10.09
CA VAL A 122 -15.55 0.58 -10.33
C VAL A 122 -15.71 -0.39 -9.18
N PHE A 123 -16.51 0.00 -8.18
CA PHE A 123 -16.97 -0.89 -7.12
C PHE A 123 -17.78 -2.01 -7.79
N SER A 124 -17.09 -2.98 -8.39
CA SER A 124 -17.75 -4.18 -8.87
C SER A 124 -18.33 -4.85 -7.63
N SER A 125 -19.61 -5.21 -7.69
CA SER A 125 -20.26 -6.09 -6.74
C SER A 125 -19.31 -7.22 -6.34
N SER A 126 -19.26 -7.56 -5.05
CA SER A 126 -18.51 -8.70 -4.49
C SER A 126 -18.47 -9.86 -5.49
N LYS A 127 -17.28 -10.24 -5.93
CA LYS A 127 -17.12 -11.31 -6.91
C LYS A 127 -17.34 -12.62 -6.16
N ILE A 128 -18.25 -13.47 -6.65
CA ILE A 128 -18.44 -14.80 -6.07
C ILE A 128 -17.11 -15.54 -6.23
N GLN A 129 -16.41 -15.79 -5.13
CA GLN A 129 -15.16 -16.53 -5.17
C GLN A 129 -15.45 -17.99 -5.47
N ARG A 130 -15.00 -18.45 -6.63
CA ARG A 130 -14.87 -19.88 -6.93
C ARG A 130 -13.39 -20.25 -6.84
N PRO A 131 -13.03 -21.44 -6.34
CA PRO A 131 -11.65 -21.90 -6.36
C PRO A 131 -11.05 -21.79 -7.76
N LEU A 132 -9.79 -21.36 -7.86
CA LEU A 132 -9.08 -21.19 -9.14
C LEU A 132 -7.77 -21.96 -9.17
N CYS A 133 -7.38 -22.40 -10.37
CA CYS A 133 -6.06 -22.92 -10.68
C CYS A 133 -5.44 -22.15 -11.86
N THR A 134 -4.16 -21.79 -11.76
CA THR A 134 -3.39 -21.22 -12.88
C THR A 134 -2.13 -22.04 -13.10
N ILE A 135 -1.79 -22.31 -14.36
CA ILE A 135 -0.59 -23.06 -14.75
C ILE A 135 0.38 -22.09 -15.44
N ILE A 136 1.58 -21.94 -14.89
CA ILE A 136 2.62 -21.05 -15.39
C ILE A 136 3.87 -21.88 -15.71
N ASP A 137 4.35 -21.77 -16.94
CA ASP A 137 5.63 -22.36 -17.38
C ASP A 137 6.67 -21.24 -17.52
N ASP A 138 7.75 -21.36 -16.75
CA ASP A 138 8.80 -20.34 -16.66
C ASP A 138 9.81 -20.47 -17.81
N ASP A 139 10.72 -19.49 -17.92
CA ASP A 139 11.80 -19.35 -18.90
C ASP A 139 11.43 -19.11 -20.38
N GLY A 140 10.24 -19.52 -20.83
CA GLY A 140 9.82 -19.37 -22.23
C GLY A 140 10.49 -20.38 -23.18
N HIS A 141 10.82 -21.56 -22.67
CA HIS A 141 11.44 -22.64 -23.45
C HIS A 141 10.54 -23.13 -24.60
N LEU A 142 11.13 -23.61 -25.70
CA LEU A 142 10.37 -24.08 -26.87
C LEU A 142 9.43 -25.26 -26.55
N PHE A 143 9.79 -26.05 -25.53
CA PHE A 143 9.01 -27.18 -25.03
C PHE A 143 7.60 -26.78 -24.54
N THR A 144 7.44 -25.54 -24.05
CA THR A 144 6.12 -24.99 -23.71
C THR A 144 5.18 -25.05 -24.92
N LEU A 145 5.66 -24.65 -26.10
CA LEU A 145 4.87 -24.63 -27.33
C LEU A 145 4.72 -26.02 -27.96
N THR A 146 5.77 -26.84 -27.95
CA THR A 146 5.76 -28.12 -28.67
C THR A 146 5.16 -29.28 -27.90
N ASN A 147 5.08 -29.19 -26.57
CA ASN A 147 4.67 -30.30 -25.70
C ASN A 147 3.59 -29.87 -24.69
N LEU A 148 3.86 -28.85 -23.85
CA LEU A 148 2.91 -28.46 -22.81
C LEU A 148 1.61 -27.87 -23.39
N LYS A 149 1.71 -26.99 -24.39
CA LYS A 149 0.53 -26.43 -25.05
C LYS A 149 -0.36 -27.50 -25.67
N PRO A 150 0.13 -28.42 -26.52
CA PRO A 150 -0.69 -29.51 -27.03
C PRO A 150 -1.35 -30.34 -25.92
N LEU A 151 -0.66 -30.60 -24.80
CA LEU A 151 -1.25 -31.29 -23.66
C LEU A 151 -2.43 -30.51 -23.07
N LEU A 152 -2.26 -29.24 -22.72
CA LEU A 152 -3.34 -28.42 -22.16
C LEU A 152 -4.50 -28.22 -23.14
N ASP A 153 -4.21 -28.10 -24.44
CA ASP A 153 -5.22 -27.99 -25.51
C ASP A 153 -6.16 -29.21 -25.53
N THR A 154 -5.69 -30.42 -25.19
CA THR A 154 -6.56 -31.63 -25.15
C THR A 154 -7.67 -31.52 -24.10
N TYR A 155 -7.45 -30.73 -23.06
CA TYR A 155 -8.42 -30.44 -22.00
C TYR A 155 -9.08 -29.06 -22.20
N GLY A 156 -8.68 -28.29 -23.21
CA GLY A 156 -9.12 -26.90 -23.36
C GLY A 156 -8.74 -26.01 -22.16
N PHE A 157 -7.64 -26.34 -21.46
CA PHE A 157 -7.13 -25.51 -20.38
C PHE A 157 -6.22 -24.42 -20.92
N PRO A 158 -6.35 -23.18 -20.43
CA PRO A 158 -5.40 -22.12 -20.73
C PRO A 158 -4.09 -22.32 -19.95
N GLY A 159 -3.01 -21.70 -20.42
CA GLY A 159 -1.73 -21.65 -19.72
C GLY A 159 -1.10 -20.25 -19.78
N CYS A 160 -0.12 -20.03 -18.92
CA CYS A 160 0.71 -18.83 -18.91
C CYS A 160 2.16 -19.20 -19.22
N ALA A 161 2.87 -18.35 -19.96
CA ALA A 161 4.30 -18.48 -20.21
C ALA A 161 5.05 -17.24 -19.70
N ALA A 162 6.04 -17.44 -18.83
CA ALA A 162 6.90 -16.36 -18.33
C ALA A 162 8.18 -16.28 -19.17
N ILE A 163 8.37 -15.15 -19.84
CA ILE A 163 9.39 -15.01 -20.88
C ILE A 163 10.60 -14.22 -20.38
N VAL A 164 11.78 -14.83 -20.48
CA VAL A 164 13.06 -14.13 -20.38
C VAL A 164 13.36 -13.54 -21.75
N THR A 165 13.35 -12.21 -21.88
CA THR A 165 13.35 -11.58 -23.22
C THR A 165 14.66 -11.77 -23.98
N ASP A 166 15.81 -11.84 -23.30
CA ASP A 166 17.09 -12.13 -23.97
C ASP A 166 17.14 -13.57 -24.50
N TYR A 167 16.50 -14.52 -23.81
CA TYR A 167 16.43 -15.91 -24.29
C TYR A 167 15.58 -16.01 -25.55
N ALA A 168 14.43 -15.32 -25.57
CA ALA A 168 13.59 -15.23 -26.77
C ALA A 168 14.29 -14.56 -27.96
N ALA A 169 15.22 -13.63 -27.70
CA ALA A 169 15.98 -12.93 -28.73
C ALA A 169 17.17 -13.74 -29.26
N THR A 170 17.80 -14.57 -28.43
CA THR A 170 19.15 -15.11 -28.73
C THR A 170 19.27 -16.64 -28.71
N SER A 171 18.36 -17.35 -28.02
CA SER A 171 18.50 -18.79 -27.78
C SER A 171 17.60 -19.61 -28.72
N SER A 172 18.18 -20.63 -29.38
CA SER A 172 17.43 -21.56 -30.24
C SER A 172 16.56 -22.56 -29.46
N ASN A 173 16.81 -22.72 -28.16
CA ASN A 173 16.05 -23.62 -27.29
C ASN A 173 14.78 -22.94 -26.74
N HIS A 174 14.65 -21.63 -26.90
CA HIS A 174 13.53 -20.85 -26.40
C HIS A 174 12.63 -20.40 -27.55
N MET A 175 11.38 -20.09 -27.23
CA MET A 175 10.48 -19.52 -28.22
C MET A 175 10.98 -18.15 -28.65
N ASN A 176 11.06 -17.91 -29.97
CA ASN A 176 11.30 -16.57 -30.48
C ASN A 176 10.01 -15.72 -30.40
N PHE A 177 10.13 -14.40 -30.57
CA PHE A 177 8.97 -13.49 -30.47
C PHE A 177 7.82 -13.84 -31.42
N SER A 178 8.09 -14.32 -32.64
CA SER A 178 7.01 -14.73 -33.55
C SER A 178 6.21 -15.92 -33.00
N GLN A 179 6.87 -16.85 -32.32
CA GLN A 179 6.22 -17.99 -31.67
C GLN A 179 5.45 -17.55 -30.43
N ILE A 180 6.01 -16.62 -29.64
CA ILE A 180 5.35 -16.06 -28.44
C ILE A 180 4.08 -15.28 -28.83
N ILE A 181 4.13 -14.49 -29.90
CA ILE A 181 2.95 -13.79 -30.45
C ILE A 181 1.88 -14.81 -30.87
N GLY A 182 2.28 -15.88 -31.56
CA GLY A 182 1.37 -16.97 -31.92
C GLY A 182 0.76 -17.66 -30.71
N LEU A 183 1.54 -17.85 -29.65
CA LEU A 183 1.08 -18.43 -28.38
C LEU A 183 0.04 -17.54 -27.70
N GLN A 184 0.29 -16.22 -27.62
CA GLN A 184 -0.69 -15.27 -27.07
C GLN A 184 -1.99 -15.23 -27.90
N ALA A 185 -1.87 -15.24 -29.22
CA ALA A 185 -3.04 -15.28 -30.12
C ALA A 185 -3.86 -16.58 -29.96
N ALA A 186 -3.25 -17.66 -29.45
CA ALA A 186 -3.91 -18.91 -29.13
C ALA A 186 -4.57 -18.92 -27.74
N GLY A 187 -4.64 -17.78 -27.04
CA GLY A 187 -5.32 -17.63 -25.75
C GLY A 187 -4.45 -17.89 -24.53
N TRP A 188 -3.13 -18.05 -24.70
CA TRP A 188 -2.20 -18.11 -23.58
C TRP A 188 -1.88 -16.71 -23.06
N GLU A 189 -1.66 -16.61 -21.76
CA GLU A 189 -1.12 -15.39 -21.18
C GLU A 189 0.40 -15.36 -21.30
N ILE A 190 0.92 -14.20 -21.70
CA ILE A 190 2.37 -13.94 -21.72
C ILE A 190 2.72 -13.01 -20.57
N MET A 191 3.77 -13.40 -19.84
CA MET A 191 4.24 -12.72 -18.64
C MET A 191 5.73 -12.41 -18.80
N SER A 192 6.23 -11.41 -18.07
CA SER A 192 7.68 -11.15 -18.01
C SER A 192 8.36 -12.09 -17.02
N HIS A 193 9.57 -12.53 -17.34
CA HIS A 193 10.47 -13.23 -16.42
C HIS A 193 11.82 -12.51 -16.30
N SER A 194 11.78 -11.17 -16.30
CA SER A 194 12.95 -10.26 -16.43
C SER A 194 13.64 -10.33 -17.80
N LYS A 195 14.70 -9.54 -17.98
CA LYS A 195 15.42 -9.47 -19.26
C LYS A 195 16.43 -10.61 -19.37
N THR A 196 17.28 -10.78 -18.36
CA THR A 196 18.42 -11.71 -18.38
C THR A 196 18.34 -12.86 -17.38
N HIS A 197 17.22 -12.98 -16.66
CA HIS A 197 17.01 -13.97 -15.58
C HIS A 197 17.98 -13.86 -14.38
N PRO A 198 18.33 -12.66 -13.86
CA PRO A 198 19.19 -12.56 -12.70
C PRO A 198 18.42 -12.74 -11.38
N HIS A 199 19.14 -13.07 -10.31
CA HIS A 199 18.58 -13.02 -8.96
C HIS A 199 18.40 -11.55 -8.54
N LEU A 200 17.20 -11.00 -8.77
CA LEU A 200 16.91 -9.56 -8.63
C LEU A 200 17.29 -8.96 -7.27
N PRO A 201 17.10 -9.64 -6.11
CA PRO A 201 17.48 -9.09 -4.82
C PRO A 201 18.98 -8.81 -4.63
N ASP A 202 19.86 -9.40 -5.43
CA ASP A 202 21.32 -9.19 -5.32
C ASP A 202 21.81 -7.99 -6.15
N LEU A 203 20.92 -7.37 -6.91
CA LEU A 203 21.24 -6.28 -7.82
C LEU A 203 21.08 -4.90 -7.15
N SER A 204 21.77 -3.90 -7.70
CA SER A 204 21.51 -2.50 -7.35
C SER A 204 20.16 -2.03 -7.92
N GLU A 205 19.59 -0.97 -7.34
CA GLU A 205 18.31 -0.38 -7.79
C GLU A 205 18.28 -0.09 -9.30
N ALA A 206 19.33 0.53 -9.84
CA ALA A 206 19.43 0.85 -11.27
C ALA A 206 19.46 -0.41 -12.16
N GLN A 207 20.09 -1.49 -11.70
CA GLN A 207 20.11 -2.77 -12.41
C GLN A 207 18.74 -3.46 -12.35
N ILE A 208 18.05 -3.42 -11.20
CA ILE A 208 16.68 -3.93 -11.06
C ILE A 208 15.74 -3.18 -12.01
N ILE A 209 15.82 -1.84 -12.05
CA ILE A 209 15.04 -1.01 -12.99
C ILE A 209 15.34 -1.42 -14.44
N SER A 210 16.62 -1.60 -14.79
CA SER A 210 17.02 -2.01 -16.14
C SER A 210 16.39 -3.35 -16.54
N GLU A 211 16.46 -4.37 -15.68
CA GLU A 211 15.91 -5.71 -15.94
C GLU A 211 14.39 -5.69 -16.13
N ILE A 212 13.67 -4.96 -15.28
CA ILE A 212 12.20 -4.90 -15.25
C ILE A 212 11.67 -4.04 -16.40
N SER A 213 12.24 -2.85 -16.60
CA SER A 213 11.75 -1.89 -17.60
C SER A 213 12.08 -2.30 -19.03
N GLN A 214 13.25 -2.90 -19.28
CA GLN A 214 13.63 -3.33 -20.62
C GLN A 214 12.86 -4.57 -21.05
N SER A 215 12.67 -5.56 -20.17
CA SER A 215 11.82 -6.72 -20.48
C SER A 215 10.38 -6.30 -20.81
N LYS A 216 9.81 -5.37 -20.04
CA LYS A 216 8.49 -4.79 -20.31
C LYS A 216 8.44 -4.12 -21.69
N ALA A 217 9.43 -3.27 -21.99
CA ALA A 217 9.49 -2.53 -23.24
C ALA A 217 9.67 -3.44 -24.46
N GLU A 218 10.48 -4.50 -24.35
CA GLU A 218 10.69 -5.48 -25.41
C GLU A 218 9.45 -6.32 -25.68
N LEU A 219 8.73 -6.75 -24.65
CA LEU A 219 7.47 -7.49 -24.83
C LEU A 219 6.42 -6.62 -25.52
N ILE A 220 6.24 -5.38 -25.07
CA ILE A 220 5.28 -4.43 -25.66
C ILE A 220 5.67 -4.06 -27.10
N SER A 221 6.96 -3.82 -27.38
CA SER A 221 7.39 -3.45 -28.73
C SER A 221 7.19 -4.57 -29.76
N ASN A 222 7.13 -5.83 -29.31
CA ASN A 222 6.74 -6.99 -30.12
C ASN A 222 5.21 -7.19 -30.20
N GLY A 223 4.41 -6.29 -29.64
CA GLY A 223 2.94 -6.30 -29.74
C GLY A 223 2.24 -7.23 -28.75
N LEU A 224 2.92 -7.64 -27.67
CA LEU A 224 2.34 -8.51 -26.65
C LEU A 224 1.61 -7.70 -25.57
N ASP A 225 0.44 -8.18 -25.13
CA ASP A 225 -0.21 -7.71 -23.89
C ASP A 225 0.40 -8.43 -22.69
N VAL A 226 1.09 -7.69 -21.82
CA VAL A 226 1.80 -8.25 -20.67
C VAL A 226 1.49 -7.43 -19.43
N LYS A 227 0.86 -8.05 -18.43
CA LYS A 227 0.45 -7.38 -17.18
C LYS A 227 1.20 -7.90 -15.96
N GLY A 228 1.56 -9.18 -15.95
CA GLY A 228 2.27 -9.82 -14.84
C GLY A 228 3.78 -9.96 -15.03
N ILE A 229 4.50 -10.04 -13.91
CA ILE A 229 5.88 -10.51 -13.83
C ILE A 229 5.98 -11.76 -12.97
N VAL A 230 6.82 -12.70 -13.35
CA VAL A 230 7.28 -13.79 -12.50
C VAL A 230 8.72 -13.45 -12.08
N TYR A 231 9.01 -13.42 -10.78
CA TYR A 231 10.38 -13.13 -10.34
C TYR A 231 11.28 -14.34 -10.58
N PRO A 232 12.45 -14.18 -11.22
CA PRO A 232 13.44 -15.24 -11.31
C PRO A 232 13.72 -15.89 -9.95
N TYR A 233 13.81 -17.22 -9.93
CA TYR A 233 13.99 -18.01 -8.69
C TYR A 233 12.87 -17.82 -7.64
N GLY A 234 11.73 -17.23 -8.01
CA GLY A 234 10.69 -16.81 -7.06
C GLY A 234 11.10 -15.70 -6.09
N SER A 235 12.32 -15.17 -6.22
CA SER A 235 13.00 -14.38 -5.20
C SER A 235 12.75 -12.89 -5.37
N ASN A 236 12.38 -12.23 -4.27
CA ASN A 236 12.00 -10.82 -4.26
C ASN A 236 12.18 -10.19 -2.87
N ASN A 237 12.31 -8.88 -2.81
CA ASN A 237 12.32 -8.08 -1.58
C ASN A 237 11.44 -6.82 -1.77
N GLY A 238 11.34 -5.98 -0.73
CA GLY A 238 10.48 -4.77 -0.77
C GLY A 238 10.87 -3.79 -1.89
N LEU A 239 12.16 -3.67 -2.20
CA LEU A 239 12.65 -2.83 -3.29
C LEU A 239 12.25 -3.39 -4.66
N VAL A 240 12.49 -4.69 -4.89
CA VAL A 240 12.12 -5.37 -6.15
C VAL A 240 10.62 -5.23 -6.41
N ARG A 241 9.77 -5.47 -5.41
CA ARG A 241 8.31 -5.34 -5.57
C ARG A 241 7.89 -3.87 -5.78
N THR A 242 8.52 -2.93 -5.09
CA THR A 242 8.28 -1.49 -5.27
C THR A 242 8.58 -1.03 -6.69
N LEU A 243 9.70 -1.46 -7.26
CA LEU A 243 10.06 -1.10 -8.64
C LEU A 243 9.21 -1.86 -9.65
N SER A 244 8.93 -3.13 -9.40
CA SER A 244 8.10 -3.96 -10.30
C SER A 244 6.70 -3.40 -10.47
N LYS A 245 6.12 -2.84 -9.39
CA LYS A 245 4.77 -2.26 -9.44
C LYS A 245 4.72 -0.99 -10.28
N GLU A 246 5.83 -0.42 -10.74
CA GLU A 246 5.79 0.69 -11.70
C GLU A 246 5.43 0.20 -13.11
N TYR A 247 5.79 -1.04 -13.45
CA TYR A 247 5.70 -1.60 -14.81
C TYR A 247 4.68 -2.74 -14.97
N TYR A 248 4.38 -3.44 -13.88
CA TYR A 248 3.48 -4.61 -13.85
C TYR A 248 2.33 -4.41 -12.86
N GLU A 249 1.22 -5.10 -13.11
CA GLU A 249 0.01 -5.05 -12.29
C GLU A 249 0.06 -6.07 -11.14
N TYR A 250 0.75 -7.19 -11.33
CA TYR A 250 0.92 -8.25 -10.35
C TYR A 250 2.25 -9.00 -10.55
N GLY A 251 2.71 -9.66 -9.49
CA GLY A 251 3.99 -10.34 -9.42
C GLY A 251 3.90 -11.70 -8.74
N PHE A 252 4.57 -12.72 -9.29
CA PHE A 252 4.60 -14.07 -8.72
C PHE A 252 5.93 -14.42 -8.06
N ALA A 253 5.81 -15.03 -6.87
CA ALA A 253 6.86 -15.49 -5.99
C ALA A 253 6.64 -16.97 -5.61
N GLN A 254 7.17 -17.39 -4.47
CA GLN A 254 7.03 -18.72 -3.85
C GLN A 254 6.70 -18.54 -2.34
N TYR A 255 6.05 -19.44 -1.59
CA TYR A 255 5.39 -20.73 -1.85
C TYR A 255 3.99 -20.71 -1.22
N GLY A 256 2.95 -21.22 -1.88
CA GLY A 256 1.62 -21.33 -1.24
C GLY A 256 0.40 -21.27 -2.16
N ILE A 257 -0.77 -21.32 -1.50
CA ILE A 257 -2.10 -21.04 -2.07
C ILE A 257 -2.50 -19.62 -1.67
N ASN A 258 -3.17 -18.91 -2.57
CA ASN A 258 -3.50 -17.50 -2.40
C ASN A 258 -4.95 -17.31 -1.93
N TYR A 259 -5.16 -16.36 -1.03
CA TYR A 259 -6.46 -16.01 -0.44
C TYR A 259 -6.60 -14.48 -0.33
N PRO A 260 -7.82 -13.93 -0.27
CA PRO A 260 -8.02 -12.53 0.08
C PRO A 260 -7.54 -12.19 1.49
N PRO A 261 -6.96 -10.98 1.71
CA PRO A 261 -6.57 -10.03 0.68
C PRO A 261 -5.36 -10.57 -0.07
N LEU A 262 -5.35 -10.40 -1.41
CA LEU A 262 -4.15 -10.73 -2.17
C LEU A 262 -3.04 -9.71 -1.88
N HIS A 263 -1.79 -10.14 -1.89
CA HIS A 263 -0.67 -9.23 -2.06
C HIS A 263 -0.28 -9.26 -3.54
N SER A 264 -0.75 -8.30 -4.34
CA SER A 264 -0.71 -8.43 -5.81
C SER A 264 0.71 -8.55 -6.35
N MET A 265 1.72 -7.99 -5.67
CA MET A 265 3.12 -8.07 -6.07
C MET A 265 3.90 -9.26 -5.47
N ARG A 266 3.23 -10.16 -4.74
CA ARG A 266 3.81 -11.36 -4.09
C ARG A 266 2.83 -12.53 -4.09
N ILE A 267 2.24 -12.82 -5.24
CA ILE A 267 1.35 -13.98 -5.40
C ILE A 267 2.20 -15.25 -5.34
N THR A 268 1.80 -16.19 -4.48
CA THR A 268 2.55 -17.42 -4.24
C THR A 268 2.22 -18.50 -5.27
N ARG A 269 3.18 -19.37 -5.54
CA ARG A 269 3.06 -20.52 -6.45
C ARG A 269 3.66 -21.76 -5.82
N ILE A 270 3.36 -22.93 -6.36
CA ILE A 270 3.96 -24.21 -5.95
C ILE A 270 4.64 -24.82 -7.17
N THR A 271 5.94 -25.04 -7.07
CA THR A 271 6.77 -25.53 -8.18
C THR A 271 6.71 -27.05 -8.30
N LEU A 272 6.48 -27.54 -9.51
CA LEU A 272 6.64 -28.95 -9.83
C LEU A 272 8.11 -29.29 -10.00
N GLY A 273 8.62 -30.18 -9.13
CA GLY A 273 9.94 -30.79 -9.27
C GLY A 273 11.10 -30.15 -8.49
N GLU A 274 10.87 -29.09 -7.73
CA GLU A 274 11.87 -28.53 -6.79
C GLU A 274 12.04 -29.37 -5.51
N ASP A 275 10.98 -30.07 -5.07
CA ASP A 275 11.00 -30.96 -3.92
C ASP A 275 10.62 -32.38 -4.37
N GLU A 276 11.57 -33.31 -4.23
CA GLU A 276 11.40 -34.72 -4.56
C GLU A 276 10.27 -35.39 -3.76
N ASN A 277 9.84 -34.78 -2.65
CA ASN A 277 8.71 -35.24 -1.84
C ASN A 277 7.34 -34.80 -2.40
N LEU A 278 7.27 -33.92 -3.40
CA LEU A 278 6.02 -33.49 -4.03
C LEU A 278 5.57 -34.51 -5.08
N THR A 279 4.82 -35.50 -4.62
CA THR A 279 4.16 -36.51 -5.45
C THR A 279 2.86 -35.98 -6.07
N LEU A 280 2.29 -36.70 -7.04
CA LEU A 280 0.94 -36.44 -7.53
C LEU A 280 -0.10 -36.28 -6.39
N ALA A 281 -0.01 -37.09 -5.33
CA ALA A 281 -0.91 -36.99 -4.20
C ALA A 281 -0.78 -35.64 -3.45
N ASN A 282 0.42 -35.08 -3.37
CA ASN A 282 0.63 -33.75 -2.77
C ASN A 282 -0.02 -32.66 -3.62
N PHE A 283 0.13 -32.71 -4.95
CA PHE A 283 -0.51 -31.74 -5.85
C PHE A 283 -2.04 -31.83 -5.82
N LYS A 284 -2.61 -33.03 -5.79
CA LYS A 284 -4.06 -33.20 -5.57
C LYS A 284 -4.50 -32.59 -4.24
N GLY A 285 -3.72 -32.75 -3.18
CA GLY A 285 -3.96 -32.11 -1.89
C GLY A 285 -3.99 -30.58 -1.94
N TYR A 286 -3.16 -29.94 -2.77
CA TYR A 286 -3.23 -28.48 -2.98
C TYR A 286 -4.49 -28.06 -3.74
N VAL A 287 -4.90 -28.82 -4.76
CA VAL A 287 -6.18 -28.61 -5.45
C VAL A 287 -7.35 -28.73 -4.48
N ASP A 288 -7.38 -29.79 -3.67
CA ASP A 288 -8.43 -30.02 -2.67
C ASP A 288 -8.45 -28.92 -1.60
N THR A 289 -7.28 -28.44 -1.18
CA THR A 289 -7.16 -27.33 -0.23
C THR A 289 -7.71 -26.03 -0.82
N ALA A 290 -7.41 -25.74 -2.10
CA ALA A 290 -7.96 -24.59 -2.79
C ALA A 290 -9.49 -24.70 -2.93
N ILE A 291 -10.01 -25.89 -3.27
CA ILE A 291 -11.46 -26.15 -3.33
C ILE A 291 -12.13 -25.91 -1.97
N ALA A 292 -11.58 -26.50 -0.91
CA ALA A 292 -12.17 -26.43 0.43
C ALA A 292 -12.19 -25.02 1.02
N ASN A 293 -11.25 -24.16 0.61
CA ASN A 293 -11.02 -22.84 1.22
C ASN A 293 -11.26 -21.66 0.24
N ASN A 294 -11.86 -21.90 -0.93
CA ASN A 294 -12.01 -20.90 -1.99
C ASN A 294 -10.69 -20.19 -2.35
N GLY A 295 -9.61 -20.95 -2.42
CA GLY A 295 -8.27 -20.46 -2.71
C GLY A 295 -7.94 -20.41 -4.19
N TRP A 296 -6.86 -19.69 -4.51
CA TRP A 296 -6.24 -19.68 -5.83
C TRP A 296 -4.90 -20.42 -5.78
N PHE A 297 -4.89 -21.62 -6.37
CA PHE A 297 -3.71 -22.45 -6.55
C PHE A 297 -2.96 -22.06 -7.83
N VAL A 298 -1.65 -21.89 -7.75
CA VAL A 298 -0.83 -21.56 -8.92
C VAL A 298 0.28 -22.60 -9.04
N LEU A 299 0.25 -23.36 -10.13
CA LEU A 299 1.27 -24.33 -10.47
C LEU A 299 2.39 -23.65 -11.26
N CYS A 300 3.61 -23.76 -10.76
CA CYS A 300 4.83 -23.32 -11.43
C CYS A 300 5.52 -24.52 -12.07
N LEU A 301 5.91 -24.38 -13.35
CA LEU A 301 6.53 -25.42 -14.15
C LEU A 301 7.83 -24.92 -14.78
N HIS A 302 8.76 -25.85 -14.95
CA HIS A 302 9.83 -25.77 -15.94
C HIS A 302 9.70 -27.01 -16.81
N SER A 303 8.69 -27.03 -17.68
CA SER A 303 8.23 -28.23 -18.39
C SER A 303 9.32 -28.96 -19.18
N TYR A 304 10.37 -28.24 -19.58
CA TYR A 304 11.52 -28.77 -20.31
C TYR A 304 12.54 -29.52 -19.43
N SER A 305 12.52 -29.34 -18.11
CA SER A 305 13.53 -29.86 -17.17
C SER A 305 12.99 -30.90 -16.20
N VAL A 306 11.77 -31.40 -16.41
CA VAL A 306 11.16 -32.44 -15.58
C VAL A 306 11.54 -33.85 -16.05
N SER A 307 11.66 -34.78 -15.09
CA SER A 307 11.79 -36.22 -15.35
C SER A 307 10.50 -36.83 -15.89
N GLU A 308 10.59 -38.04 -16.47
CA GLU A 308 9.42 -38.79 -16.97
C GLU A 308 8.36 -38.98 -15.88
N THR A 309 8.75 -39.35 -14.66
CA THR A 309 7.84 -39.46 -13.51
C THR A 309 7.16 -38.14 -13.15
N GLN A 310 7.90 -37.02 -13.22
CA GLN A 310 7.33 -35.70 -12.94
C GLN A 310 6.37 -35.25 -14.05
N TRP A 311 6.65 -35.62 -15.30
CA TRP A 311 5.74 -35.41 -16.43
C TRP A 311 4.45 -36.24 -16.27
N ASP A 312 4.56 -37.50 -15.86
CA ASP A 312 3.38 -38.34 -15.56
C ASP A 312 2.57 -37.77 -14.39
N ASN A 313 3.23 -37.23 -13.36
CA ASN A 313 2.56 -36.54 -12.26
C ASN A 313 1.83 -35.28 -12.74
N LEU A 314 2.39 -34.53 -13.70
CA LEU A 314 1.73 -33.38 -14.30
C LEU A 314 0.47 -33.80 -15.07
N ILE A 315 0.55 -34.86 -15.89
CA ILE A 315 -0.61 -35.41 -16.60
C ILE A 315 -1.68 -35.84 -15.59
N GLY A 316 -1.31 -36.61 -14.57
CA GLY A 316 -2.26 -37.05 -13.55
C GLY A 316 -2.89 -35.93 -12.72
N LEU A 317 -2.21 -34.78 -12.59
CA LEU A 317 -2.75 -33.57 -11.97
C LEU A 317 -3.74 -32.86 -12.91
N ILE A 318 -3.41 -32.76 -14.20
CA ILE A 318 -4.29 -32.19 -15.23
C ILE A 318 -5.58 -33.02 -15.36
N ASP A 319 -5.47 -34.35 -15.36
CA ASP A 319 -6.64 -35.27 -15.31
C ASP A 319 -7.50 -35.00 -14.07
N TYR A 320 -6.88 -34.74 -12.93
CA TYR A 320 -7.62 -34.45 -11.71
C TYR A 320 -8.31 -33.08 -11.74
N LEU A 321 -7.67 -32.05 -12.31
CA LEU A 321 -8.30 -30.75 -12.55
C LEU A 321 -9.49 -30.88 -13.51
N ASP A 322 -9.38 -31.74 -14.52
CA ASP A 322 -10.47 -32.05 -15.45
C ASP A 322 -11.66 -32.72 -14.75
N GLU A 323 -11.40 -33.70 -13.89
CA GLU A 323 -12.40 -34.34 -13.03
C GLU A 323 -13.11 -33.32 -12.12
N LYS A 324 -12.38 -32.30 -11.66
CA LYS A 324 -12.84 -31.29 -10.69
C LYS A 324 -13.41 -30.00 -11.29
N ARG A 325 -13.67 -29.93 -12.61
CA ARG A 325 -14.20 -28.71 -13.28
C ARG A 325 -15.47 -28.11 -12.68
N ALA A 326 -16.29 -28.89 -11.98
CA ALA A 326 -17.48 -28.36 -11.30
C ALA A 326 -17.12 -27.54 -10.05
N GLU A 327 -15.94 -27.79 -9.45
CA GLU A 327 -15.50 -27.28 -8.16
C GLU A 327 -14.38 -26.23 -8.29
N ILE A 328 -13.50 -26.33 -9.29
CA ILE A 328 -12.37 -25.43 -9.54
C ILE A 328 -12.25 -25.08 -11.03
N ASP A 329 -12.02 -23.80 -11.33
CA ASP A 329 -11.82 -23.33 -12.71
C ASP A 329 -10.31 -23.18 -12.99
N VAL A 330 -9.82 -23.72 -14.12
CA VAL A 330 -8.45 -23.50 -14.60
C VAL A 330 -8.44 -22.28 -15.53
N VAL A 331 -7.70 -21.25 -15.15
CA VAL A 331 -7.73 -19.93 -15.78
C VAL A 331 -6.33 -19.32 -15.91
N THR A 332 -6.18 -18.36 -16.83
CA THR A 332 -4.99 -17.51 -16.90
C THR A 332 -4.82 -16.66 -15.64
N ALA A 333 -3.63 -16.11 -15.38
CA ALA A 333 -3.40 -15.25 -14.22
C ALA A 333 -4.21 -13.94 -14.32
N ASN A 334 -4.40 -13.39 -15.52
CA ASN A 334 -5.24 -12.23 -15.80
C ASN A 334 -6.72 -12.46 -15.46
N GLU A 335 -7.26 -13.61 -15.86
CA GLU A 335 -8.61 -14.02 -15.49
C GLU A 335 -8.72 -14.25 -13.99
N ALA A 336 -7.71 -14.87 -13.38
CA ALA A 336 -7.65 -15.05 -11.93
C ALA A 336 -7.62 -13.71 -11.19
N MET A 337 -6.79 -12.75 -11.60
CA MET A 337 -6.76 -11.40 -11.04
C MET A 337 -8.09 -10.67 -11.23
N SER A 338 -8.78 -10.92 -12.35
CA SER A 338 -10.13 -10.39 -12.58
C SER A 338 -11.17 -10.99 -11.64
N ALA A 339 -10.93 -12.15 -11.01
CA ALA A 339 -11.83 -12.79 -10.05
C ALA A 339 -11.39 -12.63 -8.58
N PHE A 340 -10.10 -12.74 -8.29
CA PHE A 340 -9.48 -12.75 -6.96
C PHE A 340 -8.76 -11.45 -6.58
N GLY A 341 -8.45 -10.60 -7.56
CA GLY A 341 -7.79 -9.32 -7.33
C GLY A 341 -8.57 -8.45 -6.36
N ASN A 342 -7.84 -7.75 -5.49
CA ASN A 342 -8.42 -6.80 -4.56
C ASN A 342 -9.18 -5.70 -5.31
N VAL A 343 -10.30 -5.24 -4.74
CA VAL A 343 -11.05 -4.07 -5.22
C VAL A 343 -10.27 -2.79 -4.94
N VAL A 344 -9.61 -2.74 -3.77
CA VAL A 344 -8.72 -1.65 -3.36
C VAL A 344 -7.49 -2.30 -2.74
N GLU A 345 -6.29 -1.81 -3.09
CA GLU A 345 -5.06 -2.26 -2.47
C GLU A 345 -4.12 -1.07 -2.28
N ALA A 346 -3.69 -0.88 -1.03
CA ALA A 346 -2.62 0.01 -0.65
C ALA A 346 -1.64 -0.79 0.22
N TRP A 347 -0.50 -1.15 -0.35
CA TRP A 347 0.52 -1.97 0.30
C TRP A 347 1.86 -1.22 0.35
N ASN A 348 2.46 -1.16 1.54
CA ASN A 348 3.83 -0.73 1.72
C ASN A 348 4.76 -1.95 1.65
N GLU A 349 5.54 -2.02 0.57
CA GLU A 349 6.40 -3.16 0.29
C GLU A 349 7.60 -3.30 1.25
N GLU A 350 7.97 -2.22 1.94
CA GLU A 350 9.09 -2.20 2.90
C GLU A 350 8.65 -2.62 4.30
N THR A 351 7.52 -2.10 4.78
CA THR A 351 7.02 -2.38 6.14
C THR A 351 6.00 -3.52 6.21
N ASP A 352 5.51 -3.98 5.04
CA ASP A 352 4.38 -4.90 4.88
C ASP A 352 3.07 -4.36 5.49
N ASP A 353 2.98 -3.06 5.79
CA ASP A 353 1.76 -2.39 6.22
C ASP A 353 0.81 -2.22 5.02
N TYR A 354 -0.47 -2.59 5.21
CA TYR A 354 -1.44 -2.53 4.13
C TYR A 354 -2.86 -2.19 4.58
N PHE A 355 -3.63 -1.70 3.61
CA PHE A 355 -5.09 -1.70 3.61
C PHE A 355 -5.54 -2.25 2.26
N ALA A 356 -6.41 -3.25 2.27
CA ALA A 356 -6.98 -3.83 1.08
C ALA A 356 -8.47 -4.12 1.26
N VAL A 357 -9.25 -4.00 0.20
CA VAL A 357 -10.60 -4.56 0.14
C VAL A 357 -10.51 -5.75 -0.80
N GLY A 358 -10.62 -6.96 -0.25
CA GLY A 358 -10.48 -8.19 -1.01
C GLY A 358 -11.61 -8.39 -2.03
N ALA A 359 -11.45 -9.36 -2.93
CA ALA A 359 -12.48 -9.68 -3.94
C ALA A 359 -13.84 -10.10 -3.33
N ASN A 360 -13.83 -10.61 -2.10
CA ASN A 360 -15.02 -10.92 -1.31
C ASN A 360 -15.72 -9.68 -0.73
N GLY A 361 -15.17 -8.48 -0.93
CA GLY A 361 -15.73 -7.22 -0.42
C GLY A 361 -15.39 -6.91 1.04
N GLU A 362 -14.61 -7.76 1.71
CA GLU A 362 -14.16 -7.52 3.07
C GLU A 362 -12.95 -6.56 3.09
N ALA A 363 -12.91 -5.69 4.10
CA ALA A 363 -11.77 -4.81 4.34
C ALA A 363 -10.75 -5.49 5.26
N TYR A 364 -9.49 -5.45 4.85
CA TYR A 364 -8.34 -6.01 5.52
C TYR A 364 -7.30 -4.93 5.77
N SER A 365 -6.70 -4.93 6.95
CA SER A 365 -5.56 -4.06 7.23
C SER A 365 -4.81 -4.51 8.46
N ASN A 366 -3.48 -4.45 8.42
CA ASN A 366 -2.62 -4.54 9.60
C ASN A 366 -2.18 -3.15 10.12
N ALA A 367 -2.47 -2.08 9.36
CA ALA A 367 -2.03 -0.71 9.66
C ALA A 367 -3.16 0.21 10.20
N ILE A 368 -4.39 0.07 9.69
CA ILE A 368 -5.54 0.94 9.99
C ILE A 368 -6.48 0.32 11.05
N TYR A 369 -6.62 -1.02 11.06
CA TYR A 369 -7.53 -1.74 11.96
C TYR A 369 -6.81 -2.59 13.01
N LYS A 370 -5.79 -2.05 13.68
CA LYS A 370 -5.09 -2.82 14.71
C LYS A 370 -6.04 -3.35 15.80
N ASN A 371 -7.17 -2.69 16.10
CA ASN A 371 -7.97 -3.02 17.29
C ASN A 371 -9.46 -3.40 17.08
N PHE A 372 -10.01 -3.48 15.85
CA PHE A 372 -11.47 -3.65 15.66
C PHE A 372 -11.82 -4.58 14.47
N GLN A 373 -12.65 -5.60 14.71
CA GLN A 373 -13.18 -6.54 13.70
C GLN A 373 -14.70 -6.72 13.92
N THR A 374 -15.50 -6.58 12.86
CA THR A 374 -16.96 -6.85 12.89
C THR A 374 -17.28 -8.12 12.13
N LYS A 375 -17.92 -9.10 12.77
CA LYS A 375 -18.33 -10.38 12.15
C LYS A 375 -19.85 -10.57 12.27
N TYR A 376 -20.49 -11.04 11.20
CA TYR A 376 -21.80 -11.69 11.34
C TYR A 376 -21.59 -13.11 11.86
N ASN A 377 -22.46 -13.59 12.74
CA ASN A 377 -22.29 -14.92 13.32
C ASN A 377 -22.42 -16.01 12.24
N THR A 378 -21.34 -16.74 11.96
CA THR A 378 -21.28 -17.86 11.02
C THR A 378 -21.07 -19.21 11.71
N GLY A 379 -21.41 -19.32 13.02
CA GLY A 379 -21.31 -20.58 13.78
C GLY A 379 -20.68 -20.46 15.17
N LEU A 380 -20.42 -19.24 15.65
CA LEU A 380 -20.05 -19.01 17.05
C LEU A 380 -21.25 -19.25 17.97
N THR A 381 -20.95 -19.67 19.19
CA THR A 381 -21.92 -19.92 20.27
C THR A 381 -21.45 -19.24 21.55
N ALA A 382 -22.31 -19.20 22.57
CA ALA A 382 -21.92 -18.69 23.89
C ALA A 382 -20.77 -19.46 24.55
N SER A 383 -20.41 -20.65 24.08
CA SER A 383 -19.31 -21.47 24.59
C SER A 383 -18.10 -21.53 23.66
N SER A 384 -18.09 -20.81 22.53
CA SER A 384 -16.92 -20.75 21.63
C SER A 384 -15.67 -20.34 22.41
N PRO A 385 -14.56 -21.11 22.33
CA PRO A 385 -13.36 -20.86 23.11
C PRO A 385 -12.65 -19.56 22.69
N ILE A 386 -11.77 -19.03 23.54
CA ILE A 386 -11.03 -17.81 23.22
C ILE A 386 -10.19 -17.94 21.94
N SER A 387 -9.74 -19.15 21.60
CA SER A 387 -8.98 -19.44 20.37
C SER A 387 -9.78 -19.25 19.08
N SER A 388 -11.11 -19.13 19.15
CA SER A 388 -11.95 -18.75 18.00
C SER A 388 -11.88 -17.26 17.66
N PHE A 389 -11.15 -16.47 18.45
CA PHE A 389 -10.99 -15.03 18.30
C PHE A 389 -9.51 -14.69 18.16
N ASP A 390 -9.17 -13.69 17.33
CA ASP A 390 -7.79 -13.31 17.06
C ASP A 390 -7.18 -12.49 18.21
N HIS A 391 -5.89 -12.66 18.51
CA HIS A 391 -5.18 -11.88 19.52
C HIS A 391 -5.14 -10.38 19.16
N ASP A 392 -5.11 -9.52 20.17
CA ASP A 392 -5.01 -8.06 20.04
C ASP A 392 -6.18 -7.43 19.25
N LYS A 393 -7.37 -8.05 19.32
CA LYS A 393 -8.57 -7.61 18.61
C LYS A 393 -9.78 -7.46 19.53
N VAL A 394 -10.61 -6.46 19.24
CA VAL A 394 -12.01 -6.44 19.63
C VAL A 394 -12.85 -7.00 18.48
N THR A 395 -13.44 -8.18 18.69
CA THR A 395 -14.41 -8.78 17.76
C THR A 395 -15.83 -8.41 18.19
N VAL A 396 -16.59 -7.78 17.30
CA VAL A 396 -18.02 -7.50 17.49
C VAL A 396 -18.83 -8.49 16.67
N THR A 397 -19.63 -9.32 17.35
CA THR A 397 -20.46 -10.35 16.72
C THR A 397 -21.94 -10.10 17.00
N THR A 398 -22.77 -10.16 15.96
CA THR A 398 -24.24 -10.08 16.09
C THR A 398 -24.85 -11.47 16.18
N PHE A 399 -25.62 -11.74 17.23
CA PHE A 399 -26.34 -13.00 17.44
C PHE A 399 -27.85 -12.78 17.26
N LEU A 400 -28.48 -13.63 16.44
CA LEU A 400 -29.92 -13.63 16.23
C LEU A 400 -30.61 -14.54 17.25
N ASN A 401 -31.96 -14.51 17.30
CA ASN A 401 -32.71 -15.33 18.25
C ASN A 401 -32.52 -16.85 18.06
N ALA A 402 -32.13 -17.30 16.87
CA ALA A 402 -31.81 -18.71 16.63
C ALA A 402 -30.52 -19.17 17.35
N ASP A 403 -29.61 -18.22 17.67
CA ASP A 403 -28.26 -18.50 18.15
C ASP A 403 -28.03 -18.01 19.60
N ASN A 404 -29.09 -17.66 20.32
CA ASN A 404 -29.01 -16.98 21.62
C ASN A 404 -28.82 -17.91 22.83
N SER A 405 -28.70 -19.21 22.59
CA SER A 405 -28.54 -20.21 23.65
C SER A 405 -27.26 -19.96 24.45
N GLY A 406 -27.39 -19.95 25.78
CA GLY A 406 -26.27 -19.72 26.70
C GLY A 406 -25.89 -18.24 26.93
N PHE A 407 -26.53 -17.29 26.25
CA PHE A 407 -26.38 -15.87 26.55
C PHE A 407 -27.38 -15.40 27.62
N PRO A 408 -27.03 -14.39 28.43
CA PRO A 408 -27.93 -13.79 29.41
C PRO A 408 -29.25 -13.36 28.75
N LYS A 409 -30.36 -13.64 29.45
CA LYS A 409 -31.73 -13.33 29.02
C LYS A 409 -32.23 -14.11 27.79
N GLN A 410 -31.42 -14.99 27.19
CA GLN A 410 -31.78 -15.80 26.02
C GLN A 410 -32.43 -14.97 24.91
N SER A 411 -31.80 -13.85 24.53
CA SER A 411 -32.28 -12.95 23.49
C SER A 411 -31.24 -12.78 22.39
N ALA A 412 -31.64 -12.31 21.21
CA ALA A 412 -30.70 -11.71 20.26
C ALA A 412 -29.88 -10.58 20.92
N GLY A 413 -28.75 -10.21 20.33
CA GLY A 413 -27.90 -9.17 20.89
C GLY A 413 -26.52 -9.08 20.24
N ILE A 414 -25.69 -8.22 20.81
CA ILE A 414 -24.33 -7.96 20.32
C ILE A 414 -23.33 -8.45 21.38
N LEU A 415 -22.37 -9.26 20.93
CA LEU A 415 -21.24 -9.72 21.72
C LEU A 415 -19.98 -8.98 21.31
N TYR A 416 -19.34 -8.32 22.27
CA TYR A 416 -17.97 -7.82 22.14
C TYR A 416 -17.03 -8.81 22.80
N THR A 417 -16.00 -9.25 22.09
CA THR A 417 -14.91 -10.08 22.61
C THR A 417 -13.61 -9.34 22.45
N TYR A 418 -12.91 -9.07 23.56
CA TYR A 418 -11.52 -8.61 23.52
C TYR A 418 -10.63 -9.79 23.88
N ARG A 419 -9.67 -10.09 23.00
CA ARG A 419 -8.60 -11.05 23.27
C ARG A 419 -7.28 -10.29 23.42
N ASP A 420 -6.66 -10.44 24.58
CA ASP A 420 -5.40 -9.75 24.90
C ASP A 420 -4.26 -10.17 23.96
N VAL A 421 -3.25 -9.33 23.77
CA VAL A 421 -2.12 -9.56 22.87
C VAL A 421 -1.19 -10.70 23.30
N ARG A 422 -1.04 -10.97 24.60
CA ARG A 422 -0.04 -11.94 25.11
C ARG A 422 -0.61 -12.97 26.08
N TYR A 423 -1.63 -12.63 26.85
CA TYR A 423 -2.14 -13.53 27.89
C TYR A 423 -3.66 -13.60 27.85
N ASP A 424 -4.17 -14.76 27.45
CA ASP A 424 -5.60 -14.98 27.29
C ASP A 424 -6.40 -14.73 28.59
N ASP A 425 -5.78 -14.79 29.78
CA ASP A 425 -6.43 -14.50 31.07
C ASP A 425 -6.91 -13.04 31.22
N PHE A 426 -6.36 -12.10 30.44
CA PHE A 426 -6.86 -10.71 30.41
C PHE A 426 -7.99 -10.49 29.40
N SER A 427 -8.42 -11.55 28.71
CA SER A 427 -9.50 -11.49 27.73
C SER A 427 -10.87 -11.46 28.38
N TYR A 428 -11.79 -10.72 27.77
CA TYR A 428 -13.15 -10.57 28.30
C TYR A 428 -14.20 -10.45 27.21
N GLN A 429 -15.44 -10.66 27.61
CA GLN A 429 -16.61 -10.46 26.76
C GLN A 429 -17.63 -9.53 27.38
N LYS A 430 -18.28 -8.71 26.55
CA LYS A 430 -19.46 -7.91 26.92
C LYS A 430 -20.64 -8.29 26.04
N TRP A 431 -21.78 -8.55 26.66
CA TRP A 431 -23.02 -8.90 26.00
C TRP A 431 -24.07 -7.80 26.17
N TYR A 432 -24.64 -7.37 25.05
CA TYR A 432 -25.68 -6.35 24.95
C TYR A 432 -26.95 -7.01 24.39
N PRO A 433 -27.89 -7.42 25.24
CA PRO A 433 -29.15 -7.99 24.80
C PRO A 433 -29.97 -6.97 24.00
N LEU A 434 -30.57 -7.40 22.89
CA LEU A 434 -31.40 -6.56 22.03
C LEU A 434 -32.58 -5.97 22.82
N GLY A 435 -32.73 -4.64 22.75
CA GLY A 435 -33.86 -3.94 23.37
C GLY A 435 -33.80 -3.84 24.89
N GLN A 436 -32.65 -4.09 25.52
CA GLN A 436 -32.47 -4.01 26.97
C GLN A 436 -31.39 -2.99 27.35
N ASN A 437 -31.52 -2.41 28.56
CA ASN A 437 -30.56 -1.46 29.13
C ASN A 437 -29.55 -2.13 30.08
N SER A 438 -29.42 -3.46 30.03
CA SER A 438 -28.46 -4.23 30.81
C SER A 438 -27.26 -4.62 29.94
N VAL A 439 -26.07 -4.63 30.53
CA VAL A 439 -24.85 -5.16 29.90
C VAL A 439 -24.35 -6.29 30.78
N TYR A 440 -23.85 -7.36 30.18
CA TYR A 440 -23.26 -8.48 30.93
C TYR A 440 -21.80 -8.64 30.58
N VAL A 441 -20.94 -8.94 31.55
CA VAL A 441 -19.51 -9.16 31.36
C VAL A 441 -19.11 -10.52 31.89
N ARG A 442 -18.14 -11.15 31.23
CA ARG A 442 -17.42 -12.32 31.71
C ARG A 442 -15.97 -12.28 31.26
N PHE A 443 -15.12 -13.02 31.95
CA PHE A 443 -13.69 -13.12 31.67
C PHE A 443 -13.33 -14.54 31.24
N TRP A 444 -12.26 -14.66 30.46
CA TRP A 444 -11.69 -15.96 30.13
C TRP A 444 -10.93 -16.52 31.35
N ASN A 445 -10.87 -17.84 31.47
CA ASN A 445 -10.10 -18.53 32.50
C ASN A 445 -9.24 -19.61 31.84
N ASN A 446 -7.92 -19.40 31.79
CA ASN A 446 -6.99 -20.36 31.18
C ASN A 446 -6.90 -21.69 31.92
N VAL A 447 -7.13 -21.71 33.23
CA VAL A 447 -7.05 -22.94 34.04
C VAL A 447 -8.19 -23.89 33.67
N SER A 448 -9.41 -23.37 33.54
CA SER A 448 -10.58 -24.17 33.12
C SER A 448 -10.75 -24.24 31.61
N ASN A 449 -9.93 -23.51 30.85
CA ASN A 449 -10.02 -23.34 29.40
C ASN A 449 -11.46 -23.00 28.93
N ALA A 450 -12.12 -22.10 29.67
CA ALA A 450 -13.53 -21.79 29.49
C ALA A 450 -13.86 -20.36 29.92
N TRP A 451 -14.96 -19.82 29.37
CA TRP A 451 -15.53 -18.57 29.84
C TRP A 451 -16.12 -18.72 31.24
N GLN A 452 -15.84 -17.76 32.10
CA GLN A 452 -16.50 -17.67 33.40
C GLN A 452 -18.00 -17.34 33.23
N ASN A 453 -18.75 -17.50 34.32
CA ASN A 453 -20.17 -17.15 34.34
C ASN A 453 -20.39 -15.66 34.05
N TRP A 454 -21.45 -15.36 33.31
CA TRP A 454 -21.90 -13.99 33.06
C TRP A 454 -22.26 -13.29 34.37
N LYS A 455 -21.82 -12.04 34.50
CA LYS A 455 -22.24 -11.11 35.55
C LYS A 455 -22.83 -9.87 34.90
N GLU A 456 -23.91 -9.33 35.46
CA GLU A 456 -24.45 -8.06 34.97
C GLU A 456 -23.48 -6.93 35.33
N TYR A 457 -23.02 -6.19 34.32
CA TYR A 457 -22.18 -5.03 34.45
C TYR A 457 -22.93 -3.96 35.24
N GLY A 458 -22.38 -3.54 36.39
CA GLY A 458 -23.04 -2.60 37.29
C GLY A 458 -23.91 -3.25 38.39
N ALA A 459 -24.10 -4.58 38.40
CA ALA A 459 -24.70 -5.25 39.55
C ALA A 459 -23.66 -5.41 40.68
N GLY A 460 -23.59 -4.41 41.56
CA GLY A 460 -22.69 -4.40 42.72
C GLY A 460 -22.12 -3.03 43.11
N VAL A 461 -22.32 -1.99 42.28
CA VAL A 461 -22.04 -0.60 42.67
C VAL A 461 -23.34 0.00 43.20
N PHE A 462 -23.43 0.24 44.50
CA PHE A 462 -24.54 1.04 45.01
C PHE A 462 -24.39 2.46 44.47
N THR A 463 -25.30 2.93 43.62
CA THR A 463 -25.41 4.36 43.34
C THR A 463 -26.20 4.99 44.48
N THR A 464 -25.51 5.71 45.35
CA THR A 464 -26.14 6.41 46.48
C THR A 464 -26.26 7.88 46.12
N ILE A 465 -27.45 8.45 46.30
CA ILE A 465 -27.66 9.90 46.19
C ILE A 465 -27.64 10.44 47.61
N ASP A 466 -26.67 11.31 47.88
CA ASP A 466 -26.55 11.96 49.17
C ASP A 466 -27.49 13.15 49.29
N THR A 467 -27.76 13.58 50.52
CA THR A 467 -28.56 14.78 50.76
C THR A 467 -27.82 16.02 50.26
N ILE A 468 -28.55 17.01 49.76
CA ILE A 468 -27.96 18.27 49.28
C ILE A 468 -27.11 18.90 50.40
N ASN A 469 -25.90 19.34 50.06
CA ASN A 469 -24.92 19.94 50.97
C ASN A 469 -24.43 19.03 52.11
N ALA A 470 -24.59 17.71 52.01
CA ALA A 470 -24.17 16.77 53.05
C ALA A 470 -22.64 16.57 53.18
N ARG A 471 -21.84 17.10 52.24
CA ARG A 471 -20.39 16.86 52.15
C ARG A 471 -19.57 18.13 52.11
N THR A 472 -18.32 18.01 52.54
CA THR A 472 -17.29 19.04 52.44
C THR A 472 -16.07 18.52 51.68
N ALA A 473 -15.27 19.42 51.08
CA ALA A 473 -14.09 19.01 50.33
C ALA A 473 -12.98 18.38 51.21
N SER A 474 -13.06 18.57 52.52
CA SER A 474 -12.20 17.97 53.54
C SER A 474 -12.63 16.56 53.98
N ASP A 475 -13.81 16.09 53.60
CA ASP A 475 -14.27 14.74 53.97
C ASP A 475 -13.34 13.69 53.36
N LEU A 476 -12.73 12.84 54.20
CA LEU A 476 -11.87 11.75 53.75
C LEU A 476 -12.65 10.71 52.94
N ALA A 477 -11.95 9.90 52.15
CA ALA A 477 -12.60 8.83 51.37
C ALA A 477 -13.41 7.86 52.22
N SER A 478 -12.97 7.62 53.46
CA SER A 478 -13.68 6.79 54.44
C SER A 478 -15.09 7.27 54.79
N ALA A 479 -15.42 8.55 54.55
CA ALA A 479 -16.74 9.11 54.81
C ALA A 479 -17.79 8.69 53.77
N TYR A 480 -17.38 8.11 52.63
CA TYR A 480 -18.25 7.62 51.57
C TYR A 480 -18.43 6.09 51.69
N PRO A 481 -19.58 5.51 51.36
CA PRO A 481 -19.76 4.05 51.41
C PRO A 481 -18.77 3.32 50.50
N ALA A 482 -18.15 2.23 50.99
CA ALA A 482 -17.28 1.39 50.17
C ALA A 482 -18.10 0.52 49.19
N GLY A 483 -17.56 0.29 47.99
CA GLY A 483 -18.25 -0.42 46.90
C GLY A 483 -19.39 0.39 46.27
N ALA A 484 -19.31 1.72 46.29
CA ALA A 484 -20.41 2.60 45.88
C ALA A 484 -19.93 3.84 45.10
N ILE A 485 -20.79 4.32 44.20
CA ILE A 485 -20.66 5.66 43.60
C ILE A 485 -21.65 6.58 44.31
N THR A 486 -21.13 7.61 44.96
CA THR A 486 -21.95 8.58 45.69
C THR A 486 -22.08 9.87 44.90
N HIS A 487 -23.31 10.29 44.63
CA HIS A 487 -23.62 11.59 44.03
C HIS A 487 -24.06 12.56 45.11
N THR A 488 -23.36 13.69 45.26
CA THR A 488 -23.77 14.77 46.18
C THR A 488 -23.94 16.07 45.41
N VAL A 489 -25.07 16.74 45.61
CA VAL A 489 -25.28 18.10 45.09
C VAL A 489 -24.85 19.10 46.15
N ILE A 490 -23.99 20.04 45.76
CA ILE A 490 -23.59 21.19 46.58
C ILE A 490 -24.18 22.45 45.95
N SER A 491 -24.91 23.24 46.73
CA SER A 491 -25.65 24.41 46.26
C SER A 491 -25.46 25.59 47.22
N GLY A 492 -24.78 26.63 46.75
CA GLY A 492 -24.76 27.96 47.36
C GLY A 492 -23.86 28.16 48.59
N VAL A 493 -23.07 27.16 48.99
CA VAL A 493 -22.29 27.19 50.24
C VAL A 493 -20.78 26.97 50.09
N GLY A 494 -20.26 26.61 48.91
CA GLY A 494 -18.81 26.58 48.63
C GLY A 494 -17.95 25.90 49.69
N GLN A 495 -18.36 24.71 50.13
CA GLN A 495 -17.80 23.88 51.21
C GLN A 495 -16.36 23.38 50.93
N GLY A 496 -15.43 24.27 50.59
CA GLY A 496 -14.05 23.97 50.19
C GLY A 496 -13.91 23.34 48.79
N PHE A 497 -15.01 23.15 48.06
CA PHE A 497 -15.00 22.64 46.68
C PHE A 497 -14.57 23.75 45.71
N PRO A 498 -14.13 23.38 44.49
CA PRO A 498 -13.59 24.35 43.54
C PRO A 498 -14.54 25.50 43.15
N THR A 499 -15.86 25.30 43.23
CA THR A 499 -16.88 26.34 43.04
C THR A 499 -17.94 26.31 44.13
N SER A 500 -18.71 27.39 44.26
CA SER A 500 -19.74 27.52 45.31
C SER A 500 -20.92 26.55 45.15
N SER A 501 -21.14 26.04 43.94
CA SER A 501 -22.18 25.08 43.59
C SER A 501 -21.71 24.10 42.51
N GLY A 502 -22.17 22.86 42.57
CA GLY A 502 -21.80 21.79 41.65
C GLY A 502 -22.25 20.42 42.11
N ARG A 503 -22.00 19.38 41.29
CA ARG A 503 -22.22 17.98 41.64
C ARG A 503 -20.89 17.31 41.90
N LEU A 504 -20.73 16.72 43.08
CA LEU A 504 -19.63 15.83 43.42
C LEU A 504 -20.03 14.39 43.09
N VAL A 505 -19.13 13.66 42.43
CA VAL A 505 -19.25 12.22 42.21
C VAL A 505 -18.02 11.56 42.82
N THR A 506 -18.23 10.72 43.83
CA THR A 506 -17.17 9.97 44.50
C THR A 506 -17.30 8.50 44.16
N ASP A 507 -16.25 7.91 43.58
CA ASP A 507 -16.15 6.46 43.38
C ASP A 507 -15.21 5.89 44.46
N ARG A 508 -15.78 5.10 45.37
CA ARG A 508 -15.04 4.35 46.39
C ARG A 508 -15.23 2.86 46.15
N ILE A 509 -14.28 2.27 45.44
CA ILE A 509 -14.36 0.87 44.96
C ILE A 509 -14.23 -0.17 46.08
N ASP A 510 -13.48 0.10 47.15
CA ASP A 510 -13.27 -0.81 48.28
C ASP A 510 -13.10 -0.04 49.60
N SER A 511 -12.98 -0.77 50.72
CA SER A 511 -12.80 -0.20 52.05
C SER A 511 -11.33 0.08 52.41
N ALA A 512 -10.38 -0.13 51.49
CA ALA A 512 -8.97 -0.15 51.80
C ALA A 512 -8.29 1.23 51.71
N ASP A 513 -9.00 2.27 51.22
CA ASP A 513 -8.58 3.68 51.18
C ASP A 513 -7.11 3.88 50.72
N ASN A 514 -6.73 3.10 49.71
CA ASN A 514 -5.37 2.78 49.27
C ASN A 514 -4.94 3.48 47.96
N GLY A 515 -5.57 4.59 47.59
CA GLY A 515 -5.19 5.39 46.42
C GLY A 515 -5.92 5.06 45.11
N PHE A 516 -6.86 4.11 45.13
CA PHE A 516 -7.66 3.72 43.97
C PHE A 516 -9.03 4.42 43.90
N GLN A 517 -9.33 5.29 44.87
CA GLN A 517 -10.59 6.02 44.94
C GLN A 517 -10.43 7.40 44.28
N TYR A 518 -11.49 7.89 43.64
CA TYR A 518 -11.42 9.16 42.92
C TYR A 518 -12.70 9.96 43.02
N GLN A 519 -12.58 11.26 42.76
CA GLN A 519 -13.70 12.20 42.73
C GLN A 519 -13.70 13.01 41.45
N TYR A 520 -14.90 13.24 40.92
CA TYR A 520 -15.18 14.26 39.92
C TYR A 520 -16.04 15.36 40.52
N TRP A 521 -15.68 16.61 40.20
CA TRP A 521 -16.46 17.79 40.49
C TRP A 521 -16.97 18.42 39.20
N TYR A 522 -18.29 18.60 39.14
CA TYR A 522 -19.00 19.23 38.02
C TYR A 522 -19.56 20.57 38.51
N PRO A 523 -18.89 21.71 38.28
CA PRO A 523 -19.40 23.01 38.67
C PRO A 523 -20.76 23.30 38.02
N ALA A 524 -21.66 23.92 38.77
CA ALA A 524 -22.95 24.35 38.22
C ALA A 524 -22.73 25.40 37.12
N GLY A 525 -23.27 25.15 35.92
CA GLY A 525 -23.16 26.09 34.79
C GLY A 525 -21.80 26.11 34.08
N SER A 526 -20.89 25.17 34.39
CA SER A 526 -19.62 25.00 33.66
C SER A 526 -19.57 23.65 32.94
N THR A 527 -18.81 23.60 31.84
CA THR A 527 -18.40 22.36 31.16
C THR A 527 -17.06 21.84 31.66
N ASP A 528 -16.36 22.61 32.49
CA ASP A 528 -15.11 22.19 33.09
C ASP A 528 -15.38 21.09 34.10
N ILE A 529 -14.59 20.03 34.06
CA ILE A 529 -14.65 18.94 35.03
C ILE A 529 -13.36 18.96 35.82
N GLN A 530 -13.47 18.96 37.14
CA GLN A 530 -12.33 18.84 38.04
C GLN A 530 -12.28 17.46 38.65
N PHE A 531 -11.07 17.01 38.97
CA PHE A 531 -10.79 15.66 39.43
C PHE A 531 -9.71 15.64 40.48
N ARG A 532 -9.78 14.63 41.33
CA ARG A 532 -8.73 14.29 42.29
C ARG A 532 -8.83 12.83 42.66
N VAL A 533 -7.75 12.28 43.18
CA VAL A 533 -7.64 10.91 43.68
C VAL A 533 -7.33 10.89 45.16
N THR A 534 -7.47 9.75 45.82
CA THR A 534 -6.85 9.54 47.14
C THR A 534 -5.35 9.30 46.98
N ASN A 535 -4.57 9.72 47.98
CA ASN A 535 -3.22 9.21 48.18
C ASN A 535 -3.28 7.87 48.97
N PHE A 536 -2.13 7.22 49.16
CA PHE A 536 -2.03 5.95 49.91
C PHE A 536 -2.38 6.05 51.42
N SER A 537 -2.66 7.24 51.94
CA SER A 537 -3.18 7.46 53.30
C SER A 537 -4.70 7.69 53.36
N GLY A 538 -5.39 7.60 52.22
CA GLY A 538 -6.84 7.82 52.11
C GLY A 538 -7.27 9.30 52.07
N ALA A 539 -6.31 10.23 52.02
CA ALA A 539 -6.57 11.67 51.89
C ALA A 539 -6.63 12.09 50.42
N TRP A 540 -7.50 13.05 50.09
CA TRP A 540 -7.65 13.54 48.73
C TRP A 540 -6.47 14.42 48.29
N THR A 541 -6.04 14.26 47.04
CA THR A 541 -5.08 15.16 46.38
C THR A 541 -5.73 16.51 46.06
N SER A 542 -4.92 17.48 45.61
CA SER A 542 -5.41 18.73 45.04
C SER A 542 -6.31 18.46 43.82
N TRP A 543 -7.24 19.39 43.55
CA TRP A 543 -8.11 19.34 42.38
C TRP A 543 -7.35 19.73 41.10
N GLU A 544 -7.57 18.98 40.03
CA GLU A 544 -7.03 19.22 38.69
C GLU A 544 -8.19 19.31 37.67
N THR A 545 -8.11 20.19 36.68
CA THR A 545 -9.15 20.33 35.65
C THR A 545 -8.83 19.41 34.45
N ILE A 546 -9.75 18.51 34.06
CA ILE A 546 -9.51 17.51 32.99
C ILE A 546 -10.25 17.80 31.67
N ALA A 547 -11.30 18.62 31.66
CA ALA A 547 -12.05 18.90 30.42
C ALA A 547 -11.95 20.37 30.02
N THR A 548 -11.33 20.65 28.85
CA THR A 548 -11.63 21.84 28.05
C THR A 548 -11.92 21.43 26.62
N LYS A 549 -13.19 21.45 26.19
CA LYS A 549 -13.50 21.52 24.76
C LYS A 549 -13.15 22.94 24.31
N ARG A 550 -11.97 23.13 23.71
CA ARG A 550 -11.56 24.42 23.17
C ARG A 550 -11.88 24.45 21.69
N SER A 551 -13.02 25.04 21.35
CA SER A 551 -13.33 25.43 19.97
C SER A 551 -12.92 26.88 19.75
N ALA A 552 -12.03 27.13 18.79
CA ALA A 552 -11.70 28.47 18.32
C ALA A 552 -12.35 28.69 16.94
N THR A 553 -12.98 29.85 16.74
CA THR A 553 -13.41 30.27 15.41
C THR A 553 -12.38 31.23 14.85
N GLN A 554 -11.82 30.93 13.68
CA GLN A 554 -10.81 31.75 13.03
C GLN A 554 -11.27 32.15 11.63
N ASN A 555 -11.30 33.46 11.37
CA ASN A 555 -11.59 33.96 10.03
C ASN A 555 -10.30 33.91 9.18
N ILE A 556 -10.32 33.14 8.11
CA ILE A 556 -9.22 33.05 7.16
C ILE A 556 -9.55 33.91 5.95
N ALA A 557 -8.69 34.88 5.66
CA ALA A 557 -8.84 35.76 4.51
C ALA A 557 -8.72 35.02 3.17
N SER A 558 -9.42 35.55 2.16
CA SER A 558 -9.34 35.12 0.77
C SER A 558 -7.89 35.02 0.29
N THR A 559 -7.56 33.98 -0.48
CA THR A 559 -6.23 33.76 -1.02
C THR A 559 -6.31 33.02 -2.35
N ILE A 560 -5.41 33.37 -3.27
CA ILE A 560 -5.26 32.66 -4.54
C ILE A 560 -4.35 31.46 -4.30
N ILE A 561 -4.84 30.27 -4.65
CA ILE A 561 -4.08 29.02 -4.61
C ILE A 561 -3.77 28.63 -6.06
N PRO A 562 -2.50 28.68 -6.48
CA PRO A 562 -2.11 28.28 -7.84
C PRO A 562 -2.53 26.83 -8.17
N ALA A 563 -2.61 26.52 -9.46
CA ALA A 563 -2.86 25.16 -9.92
C ALA A 563 -1.84 24.17 -9.33
N HIS A 564 -2.29 22.99 -8.91
CA HIS A 564 -1.44 21.93 -8.33
C HIS A 564 -0.49 22.41 -7.22
N SER A 565 -0.94 23.36 -6.40
CA SER A 565 -0.14 23.98 -5.34
C SER A 565 -0.92 24.05 -4.03
N SER A 566 -0.23 24.42 -2.95
CA SER A 566 -0.82 24.59 -1.62
C SER A 566 -0.36 25.86 -0.93
N VAL A 567 -1.23 26.43 -0.10
CA VAL A 567 -0.93 27.59 0.74
C VAL A 567 -1.27 27.30 2.19
N ASP A 568 -0.35 27.64 3.10
CA ASP A 568 -0.52 27.49 4.55
C ASP A 568 -1.05 28.77 5.19
N LYS A 569 -1.99 28.61 6.12
CA LYS A 569 -2.53 29.67 6.97
C LYS A 569 -2.35 29.28 8.42
N VAL A 570 -1.46 29.98 9.11
CA VAL A 570 -1.30 29.85 10.56
C VAL A 570 -2.43 30.60 11.23
N VAL A 571 -3.14 29.94 12.14
CA VAL A 571 -4.28 30.49 12.86
C VAL A 571 -4.18 30.15 14.36
N THR A 572 -4.69 31.04 15.20
CA THR A 572 -4.60 30.90 16.66
C THR A 572 -5.66 29.94 17.19
N ALA A 573 -5.22 28.95 17.97
CA ALA A 573 -6.06 27.97 18.65
C ALA A 573 -5.53 27.76 20.09
N ASN A 574 -5.91 28.67 20.99
CA ASN A 574 -5.39 28.73 22.37
C ASN A 574 -5.59 27.42 23.14
N GLY A 575 -4.49 26.87 23.67
CA GLY A 575 -4.49 25.61 24.44
C GLY A 575 -4.22 24.36 23.60
N THR A 576 -3.91 24.49 22.31
CA THR A 576 -3.35 23.41 21.50
C THR A 576 -1.89 23.16 21.87
N THR A 577 -1.52 21.89 22.04
CA THR A 577 -0.16 21.41 22.33
C THR A 577 0.25 20.36 21.28
N ILE A 578 1.51 19.93 21.29
CA ILE A 578 2.03 18.93 20.34
C ILE A 578 1.26 17.59 20.32
N ASN A 579 0.56 17.24 21.41
CA ASN A 579 -0.22 16.00 21.52
C ASN A 579 -1.73 16.18 21.22
N SER A 580 -2.14 17.40 20.84
CA SER A 580 -3.54 17.72 20.57
C SER A 580 -4.05 17.10 19.27
N LEU A 581 -5.25 16.51 19.30
CA LEU A 581 -5.96 16.10 18.09
C LEU A 581 -6.64 17.32 17.47
N ILE A 582 -6.11 17.81 16.36
CA ILE A 582 -6.62 19.02 15.69
C ILE A 582 -7.65 18.63 14.64
N GLN A 583 -8.86 19.13 14.83
CA GLN A 583 -9.90 19.12 13.81
C GLN A 583 -10.18 20.55 13.37
N ALA A 584 -10.24 20.78 12.06
CA ALA A 584 -10.62 22.08 11.50
C ALA A 584 -11.72 21.89 10.45
N HIS A 585 -12.72 22.76 10.45
CA HIS A 585 -13.83 22.69 9.52
C HIS A 585 -14.17 24.08 8.98
N PRO A 586 -14.18 24.29 7.65
CA PRO A 586 -14.63 25.54 7.07
C PRO A 586 -16.14 25.67 7.21
N VAL A 587 -16.60 26.84 7.64
CA VAL A 587 -18.03 27.17 7.58
C VAL A 587 -18.41 27.38 6.10
N GLY A 588 -19.39 26.62 5.62
CA GLY A 588 -19.93 26.75 4.27
C GLY A 588 -19.22 25.94 3.16
N GLY A 589 -18.28 25.03 3.49
CA GLY A 589 -17.63 24.12 2.53
C GLY A 589 -16.67 24.80 1.54
N LEU A 590 -15.65 24.09 1.04
CA LEU A 590 -14.64 24.69 0.14
C LEU A 590 -15.11 24.79 -1.31
N GLU A 591 -14.45 25.66 -2.08
CA GLU A 591 -14.57 25.70 -3.53
C GLU A 591 -14.20 24.33 -4.14
N ALA A 592 -14.92 23.93 -5.19
CA ALA A 592 -14.71 22.64 -5.85
C ALA A 592 -13.27 22.52 -6.36
N GLY A 593 -12.63 21.38 -6.08
CA GLY A 593 -11.22 21.16 -6.43
C GLY A 593 -10.21 21.66 -5.40
N LEU A 594 -10.67 22.18 -4.26
CA LEU A 594 -9.83 22.38 -3.08
C LEU A 594 -9.99 21.26 -2.08
N VAL A 595 -8.86 20.86 -1.49
CA VAL A 595 -8.79 19.99 -0.31
C VAL A 595 -8.00 20.71 0.79
N PHE A 596 -8.14 20.27 2.03
CA PHE A 596 -7.43 20.88 3.14
C PHE A 596 -6.93 19.86 4.16
N SER A 597 -5.94 20.28 4.93
CA SER A 597 -5.48 19.58 6.14
C SER A 597 -5.20 20.59 7.25
N ALA A 598 -5.37 20.21 8.51
CA ALA A 598 -4.99 21.02 9.65
C ALA A 598 -4.06 20.24 10.59
N TYR A 599 -3.03 20.89 11.10
CA TYR A 599 -2.03 20.25 11.95
C TYR A 599 -1.38 21.24 12.92
N TYR A 600 -0.74 20.68 13.95
CA TYR A 600 -0.07 21.44 15.00
C TYR A 600 1.11 22.22 14.41
N TYR A 601 1.25 23.48 14.81
CA TYR A 601 2.37 24.31 14.39
C TYR A 601 3.24 24.73 15.58
N SER A 602 2.63 25.34 16.59
CA SER A 602 3.26 25.70 17.85
C SER A 602 2.21 25.72 18.95
N ASP A 603 2.63 25.78 20.21
CA ASP A 603 1.68 25.93 21.32
C ASP A 603 0.76 27.13 21.06
N GLY A 604 -0.55 26.86 21.10
CA GLY A 604 -1.59 27.85 20.82
C GLY A 604 -1.83 28.18 19.34
N ASN A 605 -1.16 27.54 18.37
CA ASN A 605 -1.34 27.80 16.93
C ASN A 605 -1.42 26.52 16.10
N VAL A 606 -2.25 26.55 15.05
CA VAL A 606 -2.39 25.48 14.07
C VAL A 606 -2.19 26.01 12.66
N VAL A 607 -1.74 25.16 11.75
CA VAL A 607 -1.73 25.46 10.32
C VAL A 607 -2.96 24.84 9.68
N ILE A 608 -3.64 25.61 8.83
CA ILE A 608 -4.62 25.12 7.86
C ILE A 608 -3.95 25.24 6.48
N ARG A 609 -3.64 24.09 5.88
CA ARG A 609 -3.11 23.99 4.52
C ARG A 609 -4.26 23.79 3.55
N LEU A 610 -4.34 24.65 2.54
CA LEU A 610 -5.31 24.56 1.46
C LEU A 610 -4.57 24.14 0.19
N ALA A 611 -4.99 23.06 -0.45
CA ALA A 611 -4.36 22.52 -1.65
C ALA A 611 -5.34 22.49 -2.82
N ASN A 612 -4.87 22.93 -3.98
CA ASN A 612 -5.63 22.95 -5.22
C ASN A 612 -5.23 21.74 -6.07
N ILE A 613 -6.17 20.82 -6.25
CA ILE A 613 -5.96 19.59 -7.04
C ILE A 613 -6.28 19.78 -8.53
N THR A 614 -6.66 20.99 -8.93
CA THR A 614 -7.04 21.30 -10.31
C THR A 614 -5.90 21.97 -11.09
N THR A 615 -6.06 21.99 -12.41
CA THR A 615 -5.12 22.59 -13.37
C THR A 615 -5.28 24.11 -13.51
N ALA A 616 -6.24 24.73 -12.81
CA ALA A 616 -6.49 26.17 -12.83
C ALA A 616 -6.33 26.76 -11.43
N SER A 617 -5.91 28.03 -11.31
CA SER A 617 -5.85 28.70 -10.01
C SER A 617 -7.25 28.89 -9.42
N ILE A 618 -7.39 28.69 -8.11
CA ILE A 618 -8.65 28.89 -7.39
C ILE A 618 -8.46 30.00 -6.36
N THR A 619 -9.37 30.98 -6.34
CA THR A 619 -9.43 32.02 -5.31
C THR A 619 -10.41 31.61 -4.23
N THR A 620 -9.95 31.49 -2.98
CA THR A 620 -10.82 31.14 -1.85
C THR A 620 -11.62 32.34 -1.36
N ALA A 621 -12.87 32.14 -0.95
CA ALA A 621 -13.61 33.15 -0.20
C ALA A 621 -13.06 33.28 1.23
N ALA A 622 -13.06 34.50 1.76
CA ALA A 622 -12.81 34.74 3.18
C ALA A 622 -13.92 34.08 4.01
N ARG A 623 -13.56 33.26 5.00
CA ARG A 623 -14.53 32.45 5.73
C ARG A 623 -14.05 32.07 7.12
N ASP A 624 -15.01 31.78 7.98
CA ASP A 624 -14.75 31.26 9.32
C ASP A 624 -14.41 29.77 9.28
N TRP A 625 -13.50 29.38 10.16
CA TRP A 625 -13.09 28.01 10.40
C TRP A 625 -13.32 27.66 11.86
N GLN A 626 -14.00 26.54 12.10
CA GLN A 626 -14.16 25.94 13.42
C GLN A 626 -12.98 25.03 13.68
N ILE A 627 -12.16 25.36 14.68
CA ILE A 627 -10.99 24.58 15.07
C ILE A 627 -11.28 23.96 16.42
N VAL A 628 -11.28 22.65 16.50
CA VAL A 628 -11.54 21.87 17.70
C VAL A 628 -10.27 21.17 18.12
N ASN A 629 -9.90 21.36 19.39
CA ASN A 629 -8.88 20.55 20.05
C ASN A 629 -9.56 19.38 20.78
N GLY A 630 -9.20 18.15 20.42
CA GLY A 630 -9.73 16.89 20.94
C GLY A 630 -8.82 16.20 21.94
#